data_AF-A0AB36GSU7-F1
#
_entry.id   AF-A0AB36GSU7-F1
#
_cell.length_a   1.000
_cell.length_b   1.000
_cell.length_c   1.000
_cell.angle_alpha   90.00
_cell.angle_beta   90.00
_cell.angle_gamma   90.00
#
_symmetry.space_group_name_H-M   'P 1'
#
loop_
_entity.id
_entity.type
_entity.pdbx_description
1 polymer ?
#
loop_
_entity_poly.entity_id
_entity_poly.type
_entity_poly.pdbx_seq_one_letter_code
_entity_poly.pdbx_strand_id
1 'polypeptide(L)'
;MPGVVLVQGVSVAAILRAAGEEFFFRGFLGGLLLRRWGLWAGNTFQAALFLLPHVVLLSFDAHLWPVLPVQFLGGWILGAVRFRSGSVIECSVLHAALNIGIGLLAG
;
A
#
# COMPACT_ATOMS: atom_id res chain seq x y z
N MET A 1 18.40 23.57 9.98
CA MET A 1 18.91 22.18 9.88
C MET A 1 18.06 21.11 10.58
N PRO A 2 17.28 21.37 11.65
CA PRO A 2 16.39 20.35 12.23
C PRO A 2 15.31 19.85 11.26
N GLY A 3 14.74 20.77 10.45
CA GLY A 3 13.69 20.44 9.49
C GLY A 3 14.13 19.47 8.38
N VAL A 4 15.38 19.57 7.90
CA VAL A 4 15.88 18.67 6.83
C VAL A 4 16.06 17.24 7.35
N VAL A 5 16.56 17.08 8.57
CA VAL A 5 16.72 15.77 9.22
C VAL A 5 15.35 15.14 9.51
N LEU A 6 14.38 15.94 9.94
CA LEU A 6 13.00 15.47 10.15
C LEU A 6 12.35 14.99 8.84
N VAL A 7 12.49 15.76 7.77
CA VAL A 7 11.94 15.41 6.44
C VAL A 7 12.59 14.14 5.89
N GLN A 8 13.91 14.00 5.99
CA GLN A 8 14.60 12.78 5.52
C GLN A 8 14.26 11.55 6.39
N GLY A 9 14.10 11.72 7.70
CA GLY A 9 13.69 10.64 8.59
C GLY A 9 12.27 10.13 8.29
N VAL A 10 11.34 11.05 8.04
CA VAL A 10 9.95 10.72 7.67
C VAL A 10 9.90 10.02 6.31
N SER A 11 10.70 10.44 5.33
CA SER A 11 10.74 9.80 4.01
C SER A 11 11.33 8.38 4.06
N VAL A 12 12.38 8.15 4.85
CA VAL A 12 12.94 6.79 5.02
C VAL A 12 11.94 5.86 5.71
N ALA A 13 11.26 6.34 6.75
CA ALA A 13 10.23 5.55 7.43
C ALA A 13 9.06 5.21 6.49
N ALA A 14 8.63 6.15 5.63
CA ALA A 14 7.58 5.93 4.65
C ALA A 14 7.97 4.87 3.59
N ILE A 15 9.23 4.90 3.13
CA ILE A 15 9.77 3.92 2.18
C ILE A 15 9.84 2.52 2.82
N LEU A 16 10.40 2.42 4.03
CA LEU A 16 10.53 1.13 4.73
C LEU A 16 9.17 0.51 5.06
N ARG A 17 8.19 1.34 5.45
CA ARG A 17 6.80 0.93 5.64
C ARG A 17 6.21 0.38 4.35
N ALA A 18 6.29 1.15 3.26
CA ALA A 18 5.75 0.74 1.96
C ALA A 18 6.38 -0.58 1.50
N ALA A 19 7.70 -0.74 1.64
CA ALA A 19 8.38 -1.98 1.32
C ALA A 19 7.86 -3.15 2.18
N GLY A 20 7.77 -2.99 3.49
CA GLY A 20 7.25 -4.02 4.40
C GLY A 20 5.82 -4.44 4.07
N GLU A 21 4.95 -3.48 3.78
CA GLU A 21 3.58 -3.73 3.34
C GLU A 21 3.54 -4.52 2.03
N GLU A 22 4.32 -4.15 1.02
CA GLU A 22 4.36 -4.88 -0.25
C GLU A 22 4.92 -6.30 -0.12
N PHE A 23 5.97 -6.51 0.70
CA PHE A 23 6.50 -7.84 0.95
C PHE A 23 5.45 -8.76 1.60
N PHE A 24 4.68 -8.26 2.55
CA PHE A 24 3.64 -9.04 3.21
C PHE A 24 2.42 -9.26 2.32
N PHE A 25 1.82 -8.16 1.83
CA PHE A 25 0.55 -8.20 1.12
C PHE A 25 0.67 -8.72 -0.31
N ARG A 26 1.72 -8.34 -1.05
CA ARG A 26 1.88 -8.74 -2.45
C ARG A 26 2.82 -9.92 -2.56
N GLY A 27 3.90 -9.95 -1.79
CA GLY A 27 4.84 -11.06 -1.71
C GLY A 27 4.18 -12.33 -1.17
N PHE A 28 3.89 -12.37 0.13
CA PHE A 28 3.37 -13.55 0.80
C PHE A 28 1.89 -13.81 0.52
N LEU A 29 1.00 -12.91 0.96
CA LEU A 29 -0.46 -13.09 0.81
C LEU A 29 -0.88 -13.12 -0.67
N GLY A 30 -0.47 -12.10 -1.43
CA GLY A 30 -0.76 -11.98 -2.85
C GLY A 30 -0.18 -13.15 -3.64
N GLY A 31 1.04 -13.59 -3.34
CA GLY A 31 1.62 -14.78 -3.97
C GLY A 31 0.78 -16.03 -3.78
N LEU A 32 0.24 -16.27 -2.58
CA LEU A 32 -0.66 -17.39 -2.32
C LEU A 32 -2.00 -17.25 -3.04
N LEU A 33 -2.65 -16.09 -2.90
CA LEU A 33 -4.00 -15.83 -3.38
C LEU A 33 -4.07 -15.73 -4.91
N LEU A 34 -3.12 -15.04 -5.54
CA LEU A 34 -3.04 -14.91 -7.00
C LEU A 34 -2.77 -16.26 -7.67
N ARG A 35 -1.95 -17.12 -7.07
CA ARG A 35 -1.70 -18.49 -7.60
C ARG A 35 -2.92 -19.38 -7.45
N ARG A 36 -3.70 -19.21 -6.38
CA ARG A 36 -4.85 -20.08 -6.07
C ARG A 36 -6.13 -19.67 -6.79
N TRP A 37 -6.37 -18.36 -6.95
CA TRP A 37 -7.63 -17.79 -7.43
C TRP A 37 -7.47 -16.78 -8.59
N GLY A 38 -6.24 -16.57 -9.08
CA GLY A 38 -5.97 -15.69 -10.20
C GLY A 38 -6.08 -14.20 -9.86
N LEU A 39 -5.95 -13.35 -10.89
CA LEU A 39 -5.98 -11.90 -10.75
C LEU A 39 -7.28 -11.42 -10.10
N TRP A 40 -8.44 -11.76 -10.65
CA TRP A 40 -9.69 -11.14 -10.19
C TRP A 40 -10.05 -11.49 -8.75
N ALA A 41 -10.20 -12.77 -8.42
CA ALA A 41 -10.60 -13.18 -7.07
C ALA A 41 -9.45 -13.05 -6.06
N GLY A 42 -8.23 -13.49 -6.42
CA GLY A 42 -7.07 -13.43 -5.53
C GLY A 42 -6.65 -12.00 -5.18
N ASN A 43 -6.59 -11.10 -6.17
CA ASN A 43 -6.23 -9.70 -5.95
C ASN A 43 -7.31 -8.94 -5.18
N THR A 44 -8.58 -9.17 -5.51
CA THR A 44 -9.69 -8.50 -4.81
C THR A 44 -9.70 -8.89 -3.34
N PHE A 45 -9.51 -10.17 -3.02
CA PHE A 45 -9.42 -10.63 -1.64
C PHE A 45 -8.18 -10.08 -0.94
N GLN A 46 -7.02 -10.06 -1.62
CA GLN A 46 -5.80 -9.46 -1.08
C GLN A 46 -5.99 -7.96 -0.79
N ALA A 47 -6.60 -7.21 -1.69
CA ALA A 47 -6.89 -5.78 -1.53
C ALA A 47 -7.89 -5.52 -0.39
N ALA A 48 -8.87 -6.41 -0.21
CA ALA A 48 -9.77 -6.35 0.95
C ALA A 48 -9.01 -6.57 2.27
N LEU A 49 -8.08 -7.54 2.31
CA LEU A 49 -7.22 -7.76 3.49
C LEU A 49 -6.29 -6.56 3.77
N PHE A 50 -5.79 -5.90 2.72
CA PHE A 50 -5.01 -4.66 2.84
C PHE A 50 -5.81 -3.52 3.48
N LEU A 51 -7.14 -3.58 3.41
CA LEU A 51 -8.02 -2.60 4.01
C LEU A 51 -8.13 -2.75 5.54
N LEU A 52 -7.91 -3.95 6.09
CA LEU A 52 -8.13 -4.23 7.51
C LEU A 52 -7.34 -3.30 8.46
N PRO A 53 -6.03 -3.04 8.25
CA PRO A 53 -5.29 -2.09 9.08
C PRO A 53 -5.84 -0.65 8.99
N HIS A 54 -6.45 -0.30 7.85
CA HIS A 54 -6.98 1.04 7.61
C HIS A 54 -8.35 1.27 8.25
N VAL A 55 -9.16 0.22 8.40
CA VAL A 55 -10.45 0.31 9.10
C VAL A 55 -10.27 0.75 10.55
N VAL A 56 -9.13 0.43 11.17
CA VAL A 56 -8.78 0.89 12.53
C VAL A 56 -8.78 2.42 12.64
N LEU A 57 -8.50 3.15 11.55
CA LEU A 57 -8.54 4.62 11.53
C LEU A 57 -9.94 5.16 11.82
N LEU A 58 -11.00 4.44 11.42
CA LEU A 58 -12.38 4.85 11.67
C LEU A 58 -12.78 4.76 13.14
N SER A 59 -12.04 3.98 13.94
CA SER A 59 -12.20 3.96 15.39
C SER A 59 -11.68 5.24 16.04
N PHE A 60 -10.83 6.01 15.36
CA PHE A 60 -10.33 7.29 15.82
C PHE A 60 -11.15 8.47 15.27
N ASP A 61 -11.50 8.44 13.98
CA ASP A 61 -12.29 9.47 13.33
C ASP A 61 -13.10 8.93 12.14
N ALA A 62 -14.42 9.06 12.21
CA ALA A 62 -15.34 8.61 11.17
C ALA A 62 -15.21 9.40 9.86
N HIS A 63 -14.70 10.64 9.90
CA HIS A 63 -14.48 11.45 8.69
C HIS A 63 -13.38 10.87 7.78
N LEU A 64 -12.58 9.92 8.29
CA LEU A 64 -11.54 9.23 7.52
C LEU A 64 -12.09 8.11 6.61
N TRP A 65 -13.41 7.88 6.58
CA TRP A 65 -14.02 6.84 5.73
C TRP A 65 -13.65 6.93 4.23
N PRO A 66 -13.39 8.10 3.61
CA PRO A 66 -12.98 8.17 2.20
C PRO A 66 -11.60 7.54 1.94
N VAL A 67 -10.77 7.35 2.98
CA VAL A 67 -9.49 6.65 2.87
C VAL A 67 -9.71 5.19 2.46
N LEU A 68 -10.80 4.56 2.90
CA LEU A 68 -11.03 3.14 2.63
C LEU A 68 -11.14 2.81 1.12
N PRO A 69 -12.02 3.43 0.32
CA PRO A 69 -12.08 3.14 -1.11
C PRO A 69 -10.77 3.50 -1.83
N VAL A 70 -10.05 4.54 -1.41
CA VAL A 70 -8.75 4.91 -1.98
C VAL A 70 -7.71 3.82 -1.73
N GLN A 71 -7.61 3.32 -0.49
CA GLN A 71 -6.66 2.27 -0.12
C GLN A 71 -7.01 0.92 -0.73
N PHE A 72 -8.30 0.62 -0.91
CA PHE A 72 -8.72 -0.56 -1.65
C PHE A 72 -8.29 -0.48 -3.12
N LEU A 73 -8.55 0.65 -3.79
CA LEU A 73 -8.20 0.85 -5.19
C LEU A 73 -6.69 0.86 -5.41
N GLY A 74 -5.93 1.60 -4.60
CA GLY A 74 -4.46 1.55 -4.62
C GLY A 74 -3.97 0.13 -4.34
N GLY A 75 -4.61 -0.54 -3.38
CA GLY A 75 -4.45 -1.94 -3.03
C GLY A 75 -4.48 -2.86 -4.24
N TRP A 76 -5.58 -2.77 -4.97
CA TRP A 76 -5.92 -3.57 -6.14
C TRP A 76 -5.04 -3.25 -7.35
N ILE A 77 -4.77 -1.97 -7.62
CA ILE A 77 -3.91 -1.53 -8.73
C ILE A 77 -2.49 -2.08 -8.54
N LEU A 78 -1.91 -1.94 -7.34
CA LEU A 78 -0.58 -2.48 -7.04
C LEU A 78 -0.53 -4.00 -7.17
N GLY A 79 -1.57 -4.72 -6.72
CA GLY A 79 -1.63 -6.16 -6.92
C GLY A 79 -1.79 -6.58 -8.40
N ALA A 80 -2.46 -5.76 -9.22
CA ALA A 80 -2.52 -5.96 -10.67
C ALA A 80 -1.16 -5.68 -11.35
N VAL A 81 -0.42 -4.67 -10.88
CA VAL A 81 0.97 -4.42 -11.30
C VAL A 81 1.83 -5.63 -10.95
N ARG A 82 1.75 -6.13 -9.71
CA ARG A 82 2.48 -7.32 -9.29
C ARG A 82 2.16 -8.54 -10.16
N PHE A 83 0.89 -8.75 -10.49
CA PHE A 83 0.48 -9.87 -11.32
C PHE A 83 1.09 -9.82 -12.72
N ARG A 84 1.28 -8.61 -13.28
CA ARG A 84 1.88 -8.41 -14.60
C ARG A 84 3.40 -8.41 -14.59
N SER A 85 4.03 -7.77 -13.62
CA SER A 85 5.49 -7.66 -13.58
C SER A 85 6.17 -8.83 -12.89
N GLY A 86 5.46 -9.56 -12.02
CA GLY A 86 6.03 -10.60 -11.17
C GLY A 86 6.89 -10.06 -10.02
N SER A 87 7.17 -8.76 -9.97
CA SER A 87 8.12 -8.14 -9.03
C SER A 87 7.42 -7.45 -7.85
N VAL A 88 7.85 -7.78 -6.63
CA VAL A 88 7.46 -7.04 -5.40
C VAL A 88 8.18 -5.70 -5.34
N ILE A 89 9.45 -5.66 -5.77
CA ILE A 89 10.31 -4.49 -5.61
C ILE A 89 9.75 -3.30 -6.39
N GLU A 90 9.29 -3.54 -7.62
CA GLU A 90 8.66 -2.50 -8.44
C GLU A 90 7.38 -1.95 -7.80
N CYS A 91 6.59 -2.82 -7.16
CA CYS A 91 5.40 -2.40 -6.41
C CYS A 91 5.80 -1.56 -5.20
N SER A 92 6.87 -1.92 -4.49
CA SER A 92 7.39 -1.16 -3.34
C SER A 92 7.85 0.24 -3.74
N VAL A 93 8.55 0.35 -4.87
CA VAL A 93 8.99 1.65 -5.40
C VAL A 93 7.79 2.51 -5.80
N LEU A 94 6.84 1.94 -6.53
CA LEU A 94 5.62 2.65 -6.94
C LEU A 94 4.79 3.10 -5.74
N HIS A 95 4.60 2.23 -4.75
CA HIS A 95 3.86 2.55 -3.53
C HIS A 95 4.57 3.65 -2.73
N ALA A 96 5.89 3.55 -2.53
CA ALA A 96 6.63 4.61 -1.85
C ALA A 96 6.55 5.96 -2.60
N ALA A 97 6.64 5.95 -3.93
CA ALA A 97 6.50 7.14 -4.75
C ALA A 97 5.10 7.77 -4.62
N LEU A 98 4.04 6.96 -4.59
CA LEU A 98 2.67 7.44 -4.37
C LEU A 98 2.51 8.06 -2.99
N ASN A 99 3.04 7.43 -1.94
CA ASN A 99 2.97 7.97 -0.58
C ASN A 99 3.69 9.31 -0.45
N ILE A 100 4.88 9.44 -1.06
CA ILE A 100 5.62 10.70 -1.08
C ILE A 100 4.84 11.75 -1.89
N GLY A 101 4.36 11.40 -3.08
CA GLY A 101 3.62 12.32 -3.95
C GLY A 101 2.35 12.86 -3.30
N ILE A 102 1.54 11.99 -2.68
CA ILE A 102 0.33 12.40 -1.94
C ILE A 102 0.72 13.27 -0.74
N GLY A 103 1.78 12.90 0.00
CA GLY A 103 2.26 13.69 1.13
C GLY A 103 2.72 15.11 0.73
N LEU A 104 3.34 15.25 -0.44
CA LEU A 104 3.75 16.56 -0.98
C LEU A 104 2.57 17.41 -1.48
N LEU A 105 1.48 16.78 -1.95
CA LEU A 105 0.28 17.48 -2.41
C LEU A 105 -0.67 17.88 -1.26
N ALA A 106 -0.59 17.19 -0.13
CA ALA A 106 -1.44 17.41 1.04
C ALA A 106 -0.84 18.36 2.09
N GLY A 107 0.45 18.70 1.97
CA GLY A 107 1.17 19.65 2.82
C GLY A 107 1.28 21.04 2.19
#